data_AF-A0A2W4PGE8-F1
#
_entry.id   AF-A0A2W4PGE8-F1
#
_cell.length_a   1.000
_cell.length_b   1.000
_cell.length_c   1.000
_cell.angle_alpha   90.00
_cell.angle_beta   90.00
_cell.angle_gamma   90.00
#
_symmetry.space_group_name_H-M   'P 1'
#
loop_
_entity.id
_entity.type
_entity.pdbx_description
1 polymer ?
#
loop_
_entity_poly.entity_id
_entity_poly.type
_entity_poly.pdbx_seq_one_letter_code
_entity_poly.pdbx_strand_id
1 'polypeptide(L)'
;MQLDQALLNLETAVETQLRVAGPEATELGAQLMAALQPAIRQTFLDVLCAAAAEVSSQLAGQKVEVKMVDGDPELVVTADETTRTASDEEEEFDLEETR
;
A
#
# COMPACT_ATOMS: atom_id res chain seq x y z
N MET A 1 -2.40 6.83 5.22
CA MET A 1 -1.56 5.82 5.92
C MET A 1 -0.12 6.33 5.90
N GLN A 2 0.64 6.30 6.99
CA GLN A 2 1.76 7.23 7.13
C GLN A 2 3.07 6.73 6.47
N LEU A 3 3.07 6.56 5.15
CA LEU A 3 4.30 6.31 4.39
C LEU A 3 5.31 7.44 4.64
N ASP A 4 4.83 8.68 4.72
CA ASP A 4 5.66 9.83 5.04
C ASP A 4 6.26 9.76 6.45
N GLN A 5 5.52 9.23 7.44
CA GLN A 5 6.09 9.01 8.78
C GLN A 5 7.13 7.89 8.77
N ALA A 6 6.90 6.81 8.02
CA ALA A 6 7.86 5.71 7.90
C ALA A 6 9.18 6.19 7.26
N LEU A 7 9.09 7.04 6.23
CA LEU A 7 10.24 7.68 5.60
C LEU A 7 10.96 8.62 6.57
N LEU A 8 10.23 9.48 7.30
CA LEU A 8 10.81 10.37 8.30
C LEU A 8 11.55 9.59 9.40
N ASN A 9 10.98 8.47 9.86
CA ASN A 9 11.62 7.60 10.84
C ASN A 9 12.91 6.98 10.29
N LEU A 10 12.91 6.55 9.02
CA LEU A 10 14.09 6.01 8.36
C LEU A 10 15.18 7.08 8.20
N GLU A 11 14.83 8.28 7.73
CA GLU A 11 15.74 9.41 7.58
C GLU A 11 16.39 9.79 8.91
N THR A 12 15.59 9.92 9.97
CA THR A 12 16.07 10.23 11.32
C THR A 12 17.03 9.17 11.85
N ALA A 13 16.70 7.89 11.63
CA ALA A 13 17.54 6.77 12.05
C ALA A 13 18.90 6.79 11.33
N VAL A 14 18.89 7.01 10.01
CA VAL A 14 20.10 7.12 9.20
C VAL A 14 20.94 8.32 9.63
N GLU A 15 20.34 9.51 9.77
CA GLU A 15 21.04 10.72 10.20
C GLU A 15 21.72 10.53 11.55
N THR A 16 21.05 9.86 12.50
CA THR A 16 21.61 9.55 13.82
C THR A 16 22.88 8.72 13.71
N GLN A 17 22.91 7.72 12.83
CA GLN A 17 24.11 6.90 12.62
C GLN A 17 25.23 7.68 11.92
N LEU A 18 24.89 8.50 10.92
CA LEU A 18 25.87 9.29 10.19
C LEU A 18 26.57 10.33 11.08
N ARG A 19 25.83 10.91 12.02
CA ARG A 19 26.39 11.86 13.00
C ARG A 19 27.46 11.23 13.87
N VAL A 20 27.32 9.95 14.21
CA VAL A 20 28.35 9.18 14.93
C VAL A 20 29.58 8.95 14.06
N ALA A 21 29.40 8.79 12.75
CA ALA A 21 30.47 8.57 11.77
C ALA A 21 31.24 9.85 11.40
N GLY A 22 30.67 11.04 11.63
CA GLY A 22 31.34 12.33 11.44
C GLY A 22 30.64 13.24 10.40
N PRO A 23 31.14 14.48 10.24
CA PRO A 23 30.48 15.50 9.43
C PRO A 23 30.49 15.19 7.94
N GLU A 24 31.58 14.66 7.39
CA GLU A 24 31.67 14.29 5.96
C GLU A 24 30.69 13.15 5.62
N ALA A 25 30.55 12.17 6.52
CA ALA A 25 29.58 11.09 6.37
C ALA A 25 28.14 11.62 6.43
N THR A 26 27.87 12.59 7.30
CA THR A 26 26.56 13.23 7.41
C THR A 26 26.17 13.95 6.12
N GLU A 27 27.09 14.72 5.54
CA GLU A 27 26.84 15.45 4.29
C GLU A 27 26.60 14.49 3.12
N LEU A 28 27.47 13.49 2.94
CA LEU A 28 27.32 12.50 1.87
C LEU A 28 26.04 11.68 2.03
N GLY A 29 25.72 11.27 3.26
CA GLY A 29 24.53 10.47 3.53
C GLY A 29 23.24 11.25 3.33
N ALA A 30 23.20 12.55 3.65
CA ALA A 30 22.05 13.40 3.35
C ALA A 30 21.81 13.50 1.83
N GLN A 31 22.86 13.67 1.03
CA GLN A 31 22.76 13.69 -0.44
C GLN A 31 22.26 12.34 -0.99
N LEU A 32 22.77 11.23 -0.46
CA LEU A 32 22.35 9.89 -0.85
C LEU A 32 20.89 9.62 -0.49
N MET A 33 20.46 9.99 0.73
CA MET A 33 19.07 9.83 1.16
C MET A 33 18.11 10.62 0.25
N ALA A 34 18.42 11.87 -0.06
CA ALA A 34 17.63 12.68 -0.97
C ALA A 34 17.53 12.04 -2.38
N ALA A 35 18.61 11.46 -2.89
CA ALA A 35 18.63 10.77 -4.17
C ALA A 35 17.83 9.46 -4.16
N LEU A 36 17.79 8.74 -3.04
CA LEU A 36 17.09 7.46 -2.89
C LEU A 36 15.61 7.60 -2.52
N GLN A 37 15.18 8.74 -1.96
CA GLN A 37 13.82 8.94 -1.45
C GLN A 37 12.72 8.54 -2.46
N PRO A 38 12.79 8.90 -3.76
CA PRO A 38 11.77 8.48 -4.73
C PRO A 38 11.73 6.95 -4.93
N ALA A 39 12.89 6.30 -5.00
CA ALA A 39 12.99 4.86 -5.19
C ALA A 39 12.50 4.07 -3.97
N ILE A 40 12.80 4.56 -2.77
CA ILE A 40 12.28 3.99 -1.52
C ILE A 40 10.76 4.12 -1.51
N ARG A 41 10.21 5.29 -1.83
CA ARG A 41 8.76 5.52 -1.90
C ARG A 41 8.08 4.55 -2.87
N GLN A 42 8.62 4.41 -4.08
CA GLN A 42 8.10 3.46 -5.06
C GLN A 42 8.13 2.02 -4.54
N THR A 43 9.25 1.61 -3.96
CA THR A 43 9.40 0.25 -3.41
C THR A 43 8.35 -0.05 -2.33
N PHE A 44 8.09 0.90 -1.43
CA PHE A 44 7.04 0.75 -0.42
C PHE A 44 5.64 0.67 -1.05
N LEU A 45 5.35 1.46 -2.08
CA LEU A 45 4.08 1.38 -2.80
C LEU A 45 3.90 0.01 -3.47
N ASP A 46 4.95 -0.53 -4.10
CA ASP A 46 4.91 -1.85 -4.72
C ASP A 46 4.62 -2.95 -3.69
N VAL A 47 5.27 -2.89 -2.52
CA VAL A 47 5.03 -3.82 -1.40
C VAL A 47 3.61 -3.69 -0.87
N LEU A 48 3.09 -2.47 -0.70
CA LEU A 48 1.71 -2.24 -0.26
C LEU A 48 0.69 -2.80 -1.26
N CYS A 49 0.93 -2.63 -2.55
CA CYS A 49 0.08 -3.18 -3.61
C CYS A 49 0.09 -4.71 -3.60
N ALA A 50 1.27 -5.33 -3.45
CA ALA A 50 1.39 -6.78 -3.33
C ALA A 50 0.67 -7.31 -2.09
N ALA A 51 0.82 -6.64 -0.94
CA ALA A 51 0.12 -6.99 0.29
C ALA A 51 -1.40 -6.82 0.16
N ALA A 52 -1.88 -5.76 -0.50
CA ALA A 52 -3.30 -5.56 -0.75
C ALA A 52 -3.90 -6.67 -1.63
N ALA A 53 -3.17 -7.13 -2.65
CA ALA A 53 -3.58 -8.26 -3.48
C ALA A 53 -3.63 -9.57 -2.67
N GLU A 54 -2.63 -9.81 -1.83
CA GLU A 54 -2.60 -10.97 -0.92
C GLU A 54 -3.81 -10.96 0.03
N VAL A 55 -4.08 -9.84 0.71
CA VAL A 55 -5.22 -9.71 1.62
C VAL A 55 -6.55 -9.83 0.86
N SER A 56 -6.66 -9.26 -0.34
CA SER A 56 -7.87 -9.40 -1.17
C SER A 56 -8.19 -10.87 -1.44
N SER A 57 -7.18 -11.69 -1.74
CA SER A 57 -7.38 -13.13 -1.98
C SER A 57 -7.89 -13.90 -0.76
N GLN A 58 -7.74 -13.34 0.45
CA GLN A 58 -8.18 -13.92 1.72
C GLN A 58 -9.56 -13.42 2.16
N LEU A 59 -10.14 -12.42 1.49
CA LEU A 59 -11.42 -11.81 1.84
C LEU A 59 -12.47 -12.11 0.77
N ALA A 60 -13.35 -13.09 1.02
CA ALA A 60 -14.43 -13.41 0.09
C ALA A 60 -15.39 -12.21 -0.09
N GLY A 61 -15.76 -11.92 -1.33
CA GLY A 61 -16.69 -10.85 -1.68
C GLY A 61 -16.19 -9.42 -1.44
N GLN A 62 -14.92 -9.25 -1.08
CA GLN A 62 -14.31 -7.95 -0.82
C GLN A 62 -12.95 -7.84 -1.49
N LYS A 63 -12.63 -6.65 -1.98
CA LYS A 63 -11.35 -6.32 -2.59
C LYS A 63 -10.69 -5.18 -1.82
N VAL A 64 -9.42 -5.35 -1.50
CA VAL A 64 -8.57 -4.34 -0.87
C VAL A 64 -7.66 -3.72 -1.92
N GLU A 65 -7.68 -2.40 -2.03
CA GLU A 65 -6.87 -1.64 -2.98
C GLU A 65 -6.08 -0.54 -2.27
N VAL A 66 -4.92 -0.17 -2.83
CA VAL A 66 -4.18 1.01 -2.42
C VAL A 66 -4.65 2.19 -3.26
N LYS A 67 -5.21 3.23 -2.64
CA LYS A 67 -5.59 4.49 -3.28
C LYS A 67 -4.72 5.64 -2.80
N MET A 68 -4.47 6.59 -3.68
CA MET A 68 -3.78 7.82 -3.33
C MET A 68 -4.81 8.87 -2.89
N VAL A 69 -4.70 9.35 -1.66
CA VAL A 69 -5.54 10.40 -1.08
C VAL A 69 -4.60 11.51 -0.63
N ASP A 70 -4.74 12.72 -1.21
CA ASP A 70 -3.88 13.87 -0.93
C ASP A 70 -2.36 13.61 -1.05
N GLY A 71 -1.97 12.58 -1.82
CA GLY A 71 -0.56 12.18 -2.00
C GLY A 71 -0.07 11.06 -1.07
N ASP A 72 -0.91 10.64 -0.13
CA ASP A 72 -0.67 9.52 0.78
C ASP A 72 -1.39 8.24 0.31
N PRO A 73 -0.76 7.06 0.43
CA PRO A 73 -1.43 5.80 0.17
C PRO A 73 -2.41 5.46 1.30
N GLU A 74 -3.58 4.96 0.95
CA GLU A 74 -4.60 4.44 1.85
C GLU A 74 -5.15 3.10 1.35
N LEU A 75 -5.38 2.16 2.27
CA LEU A 75 -6.04 0.90 1.94
C LEU A 75 -7.54 1.12 1.98
N VAL A 76 -8.20 0.81 0.88
CA VAL A 76 -9.64 0.94 0.73
C VAL A 76 -10.21 -0.44 0.45
N VAL A 77 -11.23 -0.81 1.22
CA VAL A 77 -12.01 -2.03 1.00
C VAL A 77 -13.23 -1.69 0.17
N THR A 78 -13.47 -2.46 -0.88
CA THR A 78 -14.64 -2.36 -1.74
C THR A 78 -15.30 -3.73 -1.87
N ALA A 79 -16.60 -3.77 -2.11
CA ALA A 79 -17.27 -5.03 -2.44
C ALA A 79 -16.75 -5.53 -3.80
N ASP A 80 -16.51 -6.84 -3.91
CA ASP A 80 -16.08 -7.44 -5.16
C ASP A 80 -17.31 -7.66 -6.06
N GLU A 81 -17.38 -6.91 -7.17
CA GLU A 81 -18.46 -6.99 -8.16
C GLU A 81 -18.56 -8.40 -8.78
N THR A 82 -17.48 -9.18 -8.77
CA THR A 82 -17.48 -10.57 -9.26
C THR A 82 -18.31 -11.51 -8.38
N THR A 83 -18.46 -11.21 -7.09
CA THR A 83 -19.30 -12.01 -6.18
C THR A 83 -20.75 -11.57 -6.24
N ARG A 84 -21.02 -10.28 -6.46
CA ARG A 84 -22.40 -9.76 -6.60
C ARG A 84 -23.14 -10.41 -7.77
N THR A 85 -22.44 -10.61 -8.89
CA THR A 85 -23.03 -11.24 -10.09
C THR A 85 -23.41 -12.70 -9.82
N ALA A 86 -22.58 -13.47 -9.10
CA ALA A 86 -22.88 -14.86 -8.78
C ALA A 86 -24.05 -15.03 -7.79
N SER A 87 -24.17 -14.14 -6.80
CA SER A 87 -25.32 -14.18 -5.86
C SER A 87 -26.62 -13.71 -6.50
N ASP A 88 -26.56 -12.71 -7.40
CA ASP A 88 -27.74 -12.19 -8.08
C ASP A 88 -28.22 -13.17 -9.19
N GLU A 89 -27.31 -13.86 -9.88
CA GLU A 89 -27.63 -14.89 -10.88
C GLU A 89 -28.19 -16.18 -10.26
N GLU A 90 -27.73 -16.57 -9.05
CA GLU A 90 -28.28 -17.73 -8.31
C GLU A 90 -29.71 -17.46 -7.80
N GLU A 91 -30.03 -16.23 -7.38
CA GLU A 91 -31.39 -15.84 -6.97
C GLU A 91 -32.36 -15.74 -8.16
N GLU A 92 -31.90 -15.30 -9.34
CA GLU A 92 -32.76 -15.21 -10.54
C GLU A 92 -33.10 -16.59 -11.13
N PHE A 93 -32.18 -17.56 -11.06
CA PHE A 93 -32.38 -18.92 -11.55
C PHE A 93 -33.43 -19.70 -10.70
N ASP A 94 -33.41 -19.54 -9.38
CA ASP A 94 -34.38 -20.18 -8.45
C ASP A 94 -35.81 -19.64 -8.63
N LEU A 95 -35.96 -18.39 -9.10
CA LEU A 95 -37.26 -17.76 -9.36
C LEU A 95 -37.89 -18.16 -10.71
N GLU A 96 -37.08 -18.55 -11.70
CA GLU A 96 -37.59 -19.05 -13.00
C GLU A 96 -37.96 -20.54 -12.98
N GLU A 97 -37.32 -21.38 -12.15
CA GLU A 97 -37.59 -22.83 -12.10
C GLU A 97 -38.94 -23.17 -11.42
N THR A 98 -39.55 -22.22 -10.72
CA THR A 98 -40.81 -22.41 -9.97
C THR A 98 -42.09 -22.00 -10.71
N ARG A 99 -42.01 -21.64 -12.01
CA ARG A 99 -43.14 -21.17 -12.84
C ARG A 99 -43.58 -22.15 -13.93
#